data_AF-A0A078BGT0-F1
#
_entry.id   AF-A0A078BGT0-F1
#
_cell.length_a   1.000
_cell.length_b   1.000
_cell.length_c   1.000
_cell.angle_alpha   90.00
_cell.angle_beta   90.00
_cell.angle_gamma   90.00
#
_symmetry.space_group_name_H-M   'P 1'
#
loop_
_entity.id
_entity.type
_entity.pdbx_description
1 polymer ?
#
loop_
_entity_poly.entity_id
_entity_poly.type
_entity_poly.pdbx_seq_one_letter_code
_entity_poly.pdbx_strand_id
1 'polypeptide(L)' 'MAETDTTILMVETKARSDINAPEVQSKAAAAARWCEHASEYATAVGGKPWQYILLPHDEIAESKRLTDFLRFEVVG' A
#
# COMPACT_ATOMS: atom_id res chain seq x y z
N MET A 1 -2.80 4.20 7.17
CA MET A 1 -3.23 2.79 7.23
C MET A 1 -4.74 2.78 7.10
N ALA A 2 -5.29 1.83 6.36
CA ALA A 2 -6.73 1.63 6.26
C ALA A 2 -7.03 0.13 6.39
N GLU A 3 -8.07 -0.22 7.13
CA GLU A 3 -8.49 -1.61 7.27
C GLU A 3 -9.73 -1.85 6.40
N THR A 4 -9.76 -2.99 5.73
CA THR A 4 -10.91 -3.50 4.98
C THR A 4 -11.38 -4.81 5.60
N ASP A 5 -12.49 -5.36 5.11
CA ASP A 5 -12.99 -6.64 5.59
C ASP A 5 -11.98 -7.79 5.38
N THR A 6 -11.14 -7.69 4.34
CA THR A 6 -10.23 -8.78 3.93
C THR A 6 -8.75 -8.48 4.16
N THR A 7 -8.33 -7.21 4.17
CA THR A 7 -6.92 -6.81 4.12
C THR A 7 -6.65 -5.54 4.93
N ILE A 8 -5.43 -5.41 5.45
CA ILE A 8 -4.89 -4.15 5.98
C ILE A 8 -4.04 -3.45 4.91
N LEU A 9 -4.37 -2.20 4.59
CA LEU A 9 -3.65 -1.37 3.64
C LEU A 9 -2.66 -0.45 4.35
N MET A 10 -1.37 -0.60 4.03
CA MET A 10 -0.34 0.38 4.32
C MET A 10 -0.28 1.39 3.18
N VAL A 11 -0.71 2.62 3.45
CA VAL A 11 -0.89 3.66 2.43
C VAL A 11 0.18 4.72 2.61
N GLU A 12 0.98 4.95 1.57
CA GLU A 12 1.86 6.11 1.46
C GLU A 12 1.35 7.03 0.34
N THR A 13 1.31 8.34 0.59
CA THR A 13 0.96 9.33 -0.43
C THR A 13 2.18 10.13 -0.85
N LYS A 14 2.30 10.42 -2.15
CA LYS A 14 3.37 11.24 -2.71
C LYS A 14 2.87 12.18 -3.79
N ALA A 15 3.64 13.24 -4.02
CA ALA A 15 3.42 14.07 -5.20
C ALA A 15 3.60 13.25 -6.47
N ARG A 16 2.72 13.44 -7.44
CA ARG A 16 2.77 12.71 -8.71
C ARG A 16 4.12 12.82 -9.40
N SER A 17 4.76 13.99 -9.32
CA SER A 17 6.11 14.23 -9.83
C SER A 17 7.18 13.37 -9.18
N ASP A 18 6.96 12.96 -7.93
CA ASP A 18 7.96 12.32 -7.08
C ASP A 18 7.77 10.80 -7.01
N ILE A 19 6.65 10.27 -7.53
CA ILE A 19 6.33 8.83 -7.49
C ILE A 19 7.48 8.00 -8.06
N ASN A 20 8.09 8.45 -9.16
CA ASN A 20 9.18 7.74 -9.81
C ASN A 20 10.58 8.15 -9.31
N ALA A 21 10.68 9.00 -8.29
CA ALA A 21 11.97 9.39 -7.74
C ALA A 21 12.67 8.15 -7.13
N PRO A 22 13.98 7.95 -7.38
CA PRO A 22 14.70 6.76 -6.91
C PRO A 22 14.58 6.51 -5.40
N GLU A 23 14.57 7.58 -4.59
CA GLU A 23 14.41 7.48 -3.15
C GLU A 23 13.01 7.04 -2.72
N VAL A 24 11.97 7.42 -3.48
CA VAL A 24 10.58 7.02 -3.22
C VAL A 24 10.41 5.56 -3.58
N GLN A 25 10.92 5.14 -4.74
CA GLN A 25 10.89 3.75 -5.18
C GLN A 25 11.69 2.81 -4.25
N SER A 26 12.85 3.27 -3.76
CA SER A 26 13.65 2.50 -2.79
C SER A 26 12.90 2.26 -1.48
N LYS A 27 12.22 3.29 -0.96
CA LYS A 27 11.38 3.17 0.25
C LYS A 27 10.15 2.32 0.00
N ALA A 28 9.51 2.46 -1.15
CA ALA A 28 8.36 1.66 -1.57
C ALA A 28 8.69 0.16 -1.62
N ALA A 29 9.84 -0.21 -2.17
CA ALA A 29 10.29 -1.61 -2.20
C ALA A 29 10.59 -2.17 -0.79
N ALA A 30 11.09 -1.34 0.14
CA ALA A 30 11.27 -1.75 1.53
C ALA A 30 9.92 -1.94 2.24
N ALA A 31 8.97 -1.03 1.99
CA ALA A 31 7.61 -1.09 2.51
C ALA A 31 6.83 -2.32 1.99
N ALA A 32 6.94 -2.63 0.70
CA ALA A 32 6.31 -3.80 0.09
C ALA A 32 6.80 -5.11 0.73
N ARG A 33 8.13 -5.27 0.87
CA ARG A 33 8.73 -6.44 1.55
C ARG A 33 8.32 -6.53 3.02
N TRP A 34 8.17 -5.41 3.71
CA TRP A 34 7.64 -5.42 5.07
C TRP A 34 6.21 -5.95 5.11
N CYS A 35 5.34 -5.52 4.18
CA CYS A 35 3.97 -6.02 4.08
C CYS A 35 3.90 -7.50 3.73
N GLU A 36 4.83 -8.02 2.91
CA GLU A 36 4.97 -9.46 2.65
C GLU A 36 5.20 -10.22 3.96
N HIS A 37 6.25 -9.88 4.72
CA HIS A 37 6.54 -10.54 6.00
C HIS A 37 5.42 -10.37 7.04
N ALA A 38 4.80 -9.19 7.08
CA ALA A 38 3.65 -8.95 7.96
C ALA A 38 2.46 -9.82 7.57
N SER A 39 2.24 -10.06 6.27
CA SER A 39 1.19 -10.94 5.76
C SER A 39 1.45 -12.40 6.09
N GLU A 40 2.70 -12.86 5.92
CA GLU A 40 3.11 -14.22 6.28
C GLU A 40 2.82 -14.50 7.76
N TYR A 41 3.26 -13.60 8.64
CA TYR A 41 3.02 -13.72 10.08
C TYR A 41 1.53 -13.62 10.42
N ALA A 42 0.82 -12.61 9.91
CA ALA A 42 -0.58 -12.39 10.21
C ALA A 42 -1.43 -13.58 9.77
N THR A 43 -1.21 -14.09 8.56
CA THR A 43 -1.94 -15.26 8.04
C THR A 43 -1.66 -16.50 8.90
N ALA A 44 -0.41 -16.70 9.34
CA ALA A 44 -0.06 -17.84 10.21
C ALA A 44 -0.80 -17.84 11.56
N VAL A 45 -1.23 -16.66 12.04
CA VAL A 45 -2.00 -16.51 13.29
C VAL A 45 -3.49 -16.22 13.06
N GLY A 46 -4.00 -16.37 11.84
CA GLY A 46 -5.40 -16.16 11.49
C GLY A 46 -5.83 -14.69 11.35
N GLY A 47 -4.87 -13.77 11.24
CA GLY A 47 -5.08 -12.35 10.95
C GLY A 47 -5.22 -12.05 9.45
N LYS A 48 -5.49 -10.78 9.14
CA LYS A 48 -5.60 -10.28 7.76
C LYS A 48 -4.23 -10.05 7.13
N PRO A 49 -4.03 -10.36 5.84
CA PRO A 49 -2.83 -9.97 5.12
C PRO A 49 -2.70 -8.45 5.00
N TRP A 50 -1.49 -8.01 4.70
CA TRP A 50 -1.11 -6.61 4.49
C TRP A 50 -0.80 -6.35 3.01
N GLN A 51 -1.24 -5.21 2.50
CA GLN A 51 -0.85 -4.73 1.17
C GLN A 51 -0.31 -3.31 1.28
N TYR A 52 0.75 -3.02 0.53
CA TYR A 52 1.31 -1.68 0.44
C TYR A 52 0.87 -0.99 -0.84
N ILE A 53 0.38 0.24 -0.72
CA ILE A 53 0.00 1.08 -1.85
C ILE A 53 0.78 2.41 -1.81
N LEU A 54 1.33 2.80 -2.97
CA LEU A 54 1.98 4.09 -3.18
C LEU A 54 1.06 4.97 -4.04
N LEU A 55 0.30 5.85 -3.38
CA LEU A 55 -0.78 6.60 -3.99
C LEU A 55 -0.33 8.03 -4.37
N PRO A 56 -0.44 8.45 -5.64
CA PRO A 56 -0.32 9.87 -5.98
C PRO A 56 -1.40 10.67 -5.24
N HIS A 57 -1.03 11.77 -4.57
CA HIS A 57 -1.97 12.51 -3.71
C HIS A 57 -3.17 13.09 -4.47
N ASP A 58 -3.05 13.29 -5.78
CA ASP A 58 -4.07 13.88 -6.65
C ASP A 58 -5.08 12.84 -7.19
N GLU A 59 -4.93 11.57 -6.81
CA GLU A 59 -5.90 10.51 -7.10
C GLU A 59 -7.04 10.45 -6.06
N ILE A 60 -6.88 11.15 -4.94
CA ILE A 60 -7.83 11.14 -3.82
C ILE A 60 -8.98 12.10 -4.14
N ALA A 61 -10.19 11.55 -4.21
CA ALA A 61 -11.43 12.33 -4.36
C ALA A 61 -12.56 11.67 -3.56
N GLU A 62 -13.54 12.45 -3.11
CA GLU A 62 -14.67 11.96 -2.30
C GLU A 62 -15.49 10.85 -2.98
N SER A 63 -15.49 10.82 -4.32
CA SER A 63 -16.18 9.79 -5.10
C SER A 63 -15.44 8.44 -5.16
N LYS A 64 -14.22 8.34 -4.60
CA LYS A 64 -13.39 7.13 -4.67
C LYS A 64 -13.62 6.22 -3.47
N ARG A 65 -13.58 4.91 -3.72
CA ARG A 65 -13.59 3.85 -2.71
C ARG A 65 -12.17 3.40 -2.41
N LEU A 66 -11.96 2.83 -1.22
CA LEU A 66 -10.67 2.22 -0.84
C LEU A 66 -10.17 1.20 -1.88
N THR A 67 -11.09 0.40 -2.42
CA THR A 67 -10.78 -0.60 -3.46
C THR A 67 -10.28 0.01 -4.76
N ASP A 68 -10.64 1.26 -5.08
CA ASP A 68 -10.17 1.92 -6.30
C ASP A 68 -8.66 2.14 -6.26
N PHE A 69 -8.08 2.27 -5.06
CA PHE A 69 -6.66 2.52 -4.87
C PHE A 69 -5.80 1.26 -4.92
N LEU A 70 -6.40 0.07 -4.99
CA LEU A 70 -5.66 -1.20 -5.12
C LEU A 70 -4.85 -1.28 -6.42
N ARG A 71 -5.20 -0.48 -7.44
CA ARG A 71 -4.38 -0.35 -8.66
C ARG A 71 -2.98 0.26 -8.43
N PHE A 72 -2.74 0.84 -7.25
CA PHE A 72 -1.46 1.42 -6.83
C PHE A 72 -0.68 0.50 -5.88
N GLU A 73 -1.07 -0.78 -5.80
CA GLU A 73 -0.31 -1.79 -5.07
C GLU A 73 1.11 -1.92 -5.64
N VAL A 74 2.08 -1.92 -4.73
CA VAL A 74 3.47 -2.21 -5.06
C VAL A 74 3.77 -3.61 -4.54
N VAL A 75 4.01 -4.54 -5.46
CA VAL A 75 4.37 -5.93 -5.14
C VAL A 75 5.87 -5.99 -4.87
N GLY A 76 6.25 -6.69 -3.80
CA GLY A 76 7.63 -6.91 -3.36
C GLY A 76 8.44 -7.81 -4.27
#